data_AF-A0AAW1I6L1-F1
#
_entry.id   AF-A0AAW1I6L1-F1
#
_cell.length_a   1.000
_cell.length_b   1.000
_cell.length_c   1.000
_cell.angle_alpha   90.00
_cell.angle_beta   90.00
_cell.angle_gamma   90.00
#
_symmetry.space_group_name_H-M   'P 1'
#
loop_
_entity.id
_entity.type
_entity.pdbx_description
1 polymer ?
#
loop_
_entity_poly.entity_id
_entity_poly.type
_entity_poly.pdbx_seq_one_letter_code
_entity_poly.pdbx_strand_id
1 'polypeptide(L)'
;MAKIKPQALLQQSKKKKVPSKISPATIIIFTLIVFMVVFFIFSTYRHFSHRSVNPAEQIRLGRKDFSDPENSVVPNYATLHTSKGLIVVELFKDASPDVVDEFVKFCQNGHFKGMQFYRVIKHYVIQAGEVNSIGAAEEWTLRGKHYNELEKSVKHEAFMVGTSKAKKDSKAFELYITTAPISDLNEKINVFGRVVKGEDVVQEIEEVDTDEHYVPKSAIGIMDVTLEQM
;
A
#
# COMPACT_ATOMS: atom_id res chain seq x y z
N MET A 1 -76.58 42.40 -33.43
CA MET A 1 -75.69 42.13 -32.27
C MET A 1 -74.65 41.11 -32.73
N ALA A 2 -73.60 41.55 -33.41
CA ALA A 2 -72.31 42.05 -32.88
C ALA A 2 -71.24 40.93 -32.92
N LYS A 3 -70.63 40.74 -34.08
CA LYS A 3 -69.35 40.01 -34.22
C LYS A 3 -68.34 40.94 -34.86
N ILE A 4 -67.23 41.08 -34.14
CA ILE A 4 -66.28 42.20 -34.14
C ILE A 4 -65.45 42.23 -35.43
N LYS A 5 -65.15 43.45 -35.92
CA LYS A 5 -64.37 43.76 -37.12
C LYS A 5 -62.99 43.08 -37.13
N PRO A 6 -62.49 42.65 -38.31
CA PRO A 6 -61.18 41.98 -38.46
C PRO A 6 -59.94 42.87 -38.19
N GLN A 7 -60.13 44.14 -37.84
CA GLN A 7 -59.02 45.07 -37.60
C GLN A 7 -58.35 44.93 -36.23
N ALA A 8 -58.98 44.22 -35.27
CA ALA A 8 -58.36 43.91 -33.98
C ALA A 8 -57.27 42.82 -34.06
N LEU A 9 -57.30 41.97 -35.10
CA LEU A 9 -56.33 40.89 -35.27
C LEU A 9 -54.98 41.37 -35.82
N LEU A 10 -54.95 42.49 -36.56
CA LEU A 10 -53.70 43.01 -37.13
C LEU A 10 -52.81 43.73 -36.11
N GLN A 11 -53.35 44.18 -34.98
CA GLN A 11 -52.53 44.77 -33.91
C GLN A 11 -51.89 43.75 -32.97
N GLN A 12 -52.38 42.50 -32.91
CA GLN A 12 -51.78 41.46 -32.07
C GLN A 12 -50.51 40.82 -32.67
N SER A 13 -50.22 41.05 -33.96
CA SER A 13 -49.03 40.50 -34.63
C SER A 13 -47.71 41.22 -34.28
N LYS A 14 -47.76 42.44 -33.71
CA LYS A 14 -46.54 43.26 -33.46
C LYS A 14 -45.91 43.09 -32.07
N LYS A 15 -46.33 42.13 -31.25
CA LYS A 15 -45.68 41.80 -29.96
C LYS A 15 -44.87 40.51 -30.04
N LYS A 16 -43.94 40.40 -31.00
CA LYS A 16 -42.85 39.42 -30.90
C LYS A 16 -41.91 39.88 -29.78
N LYS A 17 -42.10 39.35 -28.57
CA LYS A 17 -41.10 39.43 -27.49
C LYS A 17 -39.83 38.74 -28.00
N VAL A 18 -38.79 39.53 -28.24
CA VAL A 18 -37.43 39.05 -28.46
C VAL A 18 -37.04 38.18 -27.25
N PRO A 19 -36.47 36.98 -27.44
CA PRO A 19 -36.08 36.13 -26.31
C PRO A 19 -35.05 36.88 -25.47
N SER A 20 -35.31 36.98 -24.16
CA SER A 20 -34.43 37.62 -23.20
C SER A 20 -33.06 36.93 -23.23
N LYS A 21 -32.02 37.68 -23.57
CA LYS A 21 -30.62 37.21 -23.50
C LYS A 21 -30.35 36.77 -22.05
N ILE A 22 -29.89 35.53 -21.87
CA ILE A 22 -29.55 34.96 -20.56
C ILE A 22 -28.44 35.83 -19.96
N SER A 23 -28.64 36.32 -18.73
CA SER A 23 -27.66 37.15 -18.06
C SER A 23 -26.38 36.35 -17.79
N PRO A 24 -25.17 36.91 -17.96
CA PRO A 24 -23.92 36.24 -17.62
C PRO A 24 -23.90 35.73 -16.17
N ALA A 25 -24.55 36.45 -15.24
CA ALA A 25 -24.69 36.03 -13.85
C ALA A 25 -25.46 34.71 -13.71
N THR A 26 -26.50 34.50 -14.52
CA THR A 26 -27.28 33.25 -14.49
C THR A 26 -26.46 32.07 -14.98
N ILE A 27 -25.59 32.28 -15.98
CA ILE A 27 -24.68 31.24 -16.49
C ILE A 27 -23.68 30.85 -15.41
N ILE A 28 -23.04 31.83 -14.75
CA ILE A 28 -22.06 31.58 -13.68
C ILE A 28 -22.71 30.79 -12.53
N ILE A 29 -23.91 31.20 -12.09
CA ILE A 29 -24.64 30.50 -11.03
C ILE A 29 -24.91 29.05 -11.43
N PHE A 30 -25.35 28.81 -12.68
CA PHE A 30 -25.63 27.45 -13.15
C PHE A 30 -24.37 26.58 -13.20
N THR A 31 -23.23 27.14 -13.63
CA THR A 31 -21.96 26.41 -13.65
C THR A 31 -21.48 26.02 -12.24
N LEU A 32 -21.64 26.91 -11.25
CA LEU A 32 -21.27 26.62 -9.86
C LEU A 32 -22.16 25.52 -9.24
N ILE A 33 -23.46 25.52 -9.55
CA ILE A 33 -24.39 24.50 -9.07
C ILE A 33 -24.02 23.13 -9.65
N VAL A 34 -23.75 23.05 -10.96
CA VAL A 34 -23.35 21.79 -11.61
C VAL A 34 -22.05 21.26 -10.99
N PHE A 35 -21.08 22.13 -10.75
CA PHE A 35 -19.81 21.73 -10.14
C PHE A 35 -19.99 21.21 -8.71
N MET A 36 -20.82 21.88 -7.89
CA MET A 36 -21.17 21.42 -6.55
C MET A 36 -21.85 20.04 -6.55
N VAL A 37 -22.78 19.80 -7.49
CA VAL A 37 -23.47 18.50 -7.60
C VAL A 37 -22.49 17.41 -8.01
N VAL A 38 -21.62 17.65 -8.99
CA VAL A 38 -20.60 16.68 -9.41
C VAL A 38 -19.62 16.41 -8.27
N PHE A 39 -19.18 17.44 -7.54
CA PHE A 39 -18.34 17.28 -6.36
C PHE A 39 -19.03 16.47 -5.26
N PHE A 40 -20.33 16.69 -5.02
CA PHE A 40 -21.09 15.92 -4.04
C PHE A 40 -21.26 14.46 -4.47
N ILE A 41 -21.57 14.20 -5.73
CA ILE A 41 -21.65 12.85 -6.29
C ILE A 41 -20.29 12.15 -6.19
N PHE A 42 -19.20 12.83 -6.54
CA PHE A 42 -17.84 12.30 -6.45
C PHE A 42 -17.42 12.03 -4.99
N SER A 43 -17.74 12.96 -4.08
CA SER A 43 -17.49 12.82 -2.64
C SER A 43 -18.27 11.64 -2.06
N THR A 44 -19.56 11.52 -2.42
CA THR A 44 -20.43 10.43 -1.96
C THR A 44 -19.99 9.09 -2.56
N TYR A 45 -19.58 9.07 -3.83
CA TYR A 45 -19.02 7.89 -4.48
C TYR A 45 -17.74 7.43 -3.80
N ARG A 46 -16.80 8.34 -3.53
CA ARG A 46 -15.53 8.04 -2.83
C ARG A 46 -15.75 7.61 -1.38
N HIS A 47 -16.75 8.17 -0.70
CA HIS A 47 -17.10 7.78 0.66
C HIS A 47 -17.81 6.41 0.70
N PHE A 48 -18.68 6.13 -0.27
CA PHE A 48 -19.41 4.87 -0.40
C PHE A 48 -18.50 3.71 -0.85
N SER A 49 -17.55 3.96 -1.76
CA SER A 49 -16.56 2.96 -2.18
C SER A 49 -15.64 2.50 -1.05
N HIS A 50 -15.63 3.21 0.08
CA HIS A 50 -14.86 2.83 1.28
C HIS A 50 -15.72 2.22 2.41
N ARG A 51 -17.04 2.08 2.22
CA ARG A 51 -17.95 1.67 3.28
C ARG A 51 -18.96 0.62 2.81
N SER A 52 -18.51 -0.65 2.76
CA SER A 52 -19.21 -1.80 3.35
C SER A 52 -18.54 -3.11 2.89
N VAL A 53 -17.52 -3.55 3.64
CA VAL A 53 -17.22 -4.99 3.71
C VAL A 53 -17.55 -5.40 5.14
N ASN A 54 -18.67 -6.12 5.30
CA ASN A 54 -19.05 -6.70 6.58
C ASN A 54 -18.02 -7.80 6.93
N PRO A 55 -17.33 -7.73 8.08
CA PRO A 55 -16.35 -8.75 8.48
C PRO A 55 -16.94 -10.17 8.60
N ALA A 56 -18.26 -10.25 8.85
CA ALA A 56 -18.98 -11.51 8.98
C ALA A 56 -19.22 -12.24 7.65
N GLU A 57 -19.13 -11.53 6.51
CA GLU A 57 -19.35 -12.12 5.18
C GLU A 57 -18.05 -12.70 4.60
N GLN A 58 -16.89 -12.15 4.95
CA GLN A 58 -15.58 -12.71 4.59
C GLN A 58 -15.33 -14.10 5.22
N ILE A 59 -15.81 -14.34 6.43
CA ILE A 59 -15.65 -15.66 7.09
C ILE A 59 -16.50 -16.74 6.39
N ARG A 60 -17.62 -16.37 5.76
CA ARG A 60 -18.48 -17.32 5.02
C ARG A 60 -18.07 -17.49 3.55
N LEU A 61 -17.46 -16.47 2.93
CA LEU A 61 -16.88 -16.59 1.58
C LEU A 61 -15.51 -17.29 1.55
N GLY A 62 -14.78 -17.34 2.67
CA GLY A 62 -13.50 -18.07 2.75
C GLY A 62 -13.61 -19.61 2.80
N ARG A 63 -14.82 -20.19 2.75
CA ARG A 63 -15.03 -21.66 2.75
C ARG A 63 -15.78 -22.17 1.52
N LYS A 64 -16.07 -21.34 0.52
CA LYS A 64 -16.66 -21.87 -0.72
C LYS A 64 -15.53 -22.20 -1.70
N ASP A 65 -15.32 -23.50 -1.85
CA ASP A 65 -14.51 -24.16 -2.87
C ASP A 65 -14.47 -23.35 -4.17
N PHE A 66 -13.34 -22.69 -4.42
CA PHE A 66 -12.90 -22.36 -5.77
C PHE A 66 -11.88 -23.42 -6.17
N SER A 67 -12.38 -24.62 -6.41
CA SER A 67 -11.77 -25.53 -7.36
C SER A 67 -12.13 -25.05 -8.77
N ASP A 68 -11.58 -23.91 -9.18
CA ASP A 68 -11.34 -23.64 -10.60
C ASP A 68 -9.86 -23.96 -10.85
N PRO A 69 -9.55 -24.88 -11.78
CA PRO A 69 -8.19 -25.19 -12.14
C PRO A 69 -7.69 -24.14 -13.14
N GLU A 70 -7.71 -22.87 -12.74
CA GLU A 70 -6.86 -21.88 -13.40
C GLU A 70 -5.59 -21.81 -12.56
N ASN A 71 -4.52 -22.34 -13.13
CA ASN A 71 -3.16 -22.36 -12.60
C ASN A 71 -2.75 -20.94 -12.21
N SER A 72 -3.10 -20.48 -10.99
CA SER A 72 -2.63 -19.21 -10.45
C SER A 72 -1.17 -19.43 -10.12
N VAL A 73 -0.31 -19.24 -11.12
CA VAL A 73 1.11 -19.49 -11.00
C VAL A 73 1.66 -18.46 -10.01
N VAL A 74 1.81 -18.88 -8.76
CA VAL A 74 2.36 -18.04 -7.70
C VAL A 74 3.84 -17.85 -8.03
N PRO A 75 4.37 -16.62 -8.03
CA PRO A 75 5.78 -16.38 -8.31
C PRO A 75 6.65 -17.09 -7.26
N ASN A 76 7.74 -17.70 -7.73
CA ASN A 76 8.75 -18.32 -6.86
C ASN A 76 9.79 -17.30 -6.39
N TYR A 77 9.92 -16.16 -7.10
CA TYR A 77 10.90 -15.14 -6.81
C TYR A 77 10.29 -13.74 -6.80
N ALA A 78 10.90 -12.85 -6.02
CA ALA A 78 10.62 -11.43 -6.03
C ALA A 78 11.93 -10.63 -6.09
N THR A 79 12.02 -9.70 -7.03
CA THR A 79 13.16 -8.78 -7.18
C THR A 79 12.78 -7.44 -6.56
N LEU A 80 13.42 -7.10 -5.45
CA LEU A 80 13.33 -5.78 -4.82
C LEU A 80 14.28 -4.84 -5.54
N HIS A 81 13.74 -3.82 -6.21
CA HIS A 81 14.53 -2.73 -6.77
C HIS A 81 14.74 -1.70 -5.67
N THR A 82 15.94 -1.62 -5.09
CA THR A 82 16.25 -0.66 -4.04
C THR A 82 17.09 0.49 -4.56
N SER A 83 17.17 1.58 -3.78
CA SER A 83 18.07 2.70 -4.07
C SER A 83 19.57 2.33 -4.05
N LYS A 84 19.93 1.14 -3.54
CA LYS A 84 21.31 0.64 -3.44
C LYS A 84 21.63 -0.47 -4.45
N GLY A 85 20.62 -1.08 -5.05
CA GLY A 85 20.81 -2.20 -5.97
C GLY A 85 19.62 -3.15 -5.97
N LEU A 86 19.78 -4.27 -6.67
CA LEU A 86 18.75 -5.32 -6.75
C LEU A 86 18.96 -6.37 -5.68
N ILE A 87 17.87 -6.79 -5.05
CA ILE A 87 17.86 -7.91 -4.10
C ILE A 87 16.85 -8.92 -4.63
N VAL A 88 17.28 -10.13 -4.93
CA VAL A 88 16.41 -11.22 -5.40
C VAL A 88 16.09 -12.12 -4.23
N VAL A 89 14.80 -12.34 -3.98
CA VAL A 89 14.26 -13.13 -2.88
C VAL A 89 13.59 -14.37 -3.46
N GLU A 90 13.96 -15.55 -2.97
CA GLU A 90 13.21 -16.80 -3.17
C GLU A 90 12.09 -16.87 -2.14
N LEU A 91 10.86 -17.15 -2.60
CA LEU A 91 9.66 -17.19 -1.77
C LEU A 91 9.35 -18.62 -1.34
N PHE A 92 9.18 -18.83 -0.04
CA PHE A 92 8.91 -20.14 0.57
C PHE A 92 7.41 -20.46 0.58
N LYS A 93 6.84 -20.66 -0.61
CA LYS A 93 5.40 -20.90 -0.76
C LYS A 93 4.92 -22.12 0.03
N ASP A 94 5.69 -23.19 0.03
CA ASP A 94 5.33 -24.43 0.74
C ASP A 94 5.36 -24.28 2.26
N ALA A 95 6.28 -23.45 2.78
CA ALA A 95 6.46 -23.27 4.21
C ALA A 95 5.54 -22.19 4.81
N SER A 96 5.16 -21.17 4.02
CA SER A 96 4.37 -20.02 4.49
C SER A 96 3.39 -19.51 3.43
N PRO A 97 2.41 -20.34 3.00
CA PRO A 97 1.58 -20.06 1.84
C PRO A 97 0.74 -18.78 1.98
N ASP A 98 0.15 -18.56 3.15
CA ASP A 98 -0.73 -17.41 3.40
C ASP A 98 0.05 -16.09 3.35
N VAL A 99 1.27 -16.08 3.92
CA VAL A 99 2.13 -14.89 3.98
C VAL A 99 2.66 -14.54 2.59
N VAL A 100 3.03 -15.56 1.80
CA VAL A 100 3.47 -15.36 0.41
C VAL A 100 2.32 -14.80 -0.43
N ASP A 101 1.09 -15.31 -0.29
CA ASP A 101 -0.06 -14.78 -1.03
C ASP A 101 -0.38 -13.34 -0.64
N GLU A 102 -0.27 -13.01 0.64
CA GLU A 102 -0.44 -11.65 1.12
C GLU A 102 0.64 -10.73 0.55
N PHE A 103 1.91 -11.12 0.62
CA PHE A 103 3.03 -10.39 0.05
C PHE A 103 2.82 -10.11 -1.45
N VAL A 104 2.46 -11.14 -2.23
CA VAL A 104 2.18 -11.02 -3.67
C VAL A 104 1.06 -10.02 -3.95
N LYS A 105 -0.03 -10.06 -3.17
CA LYS A 105 -1.13 -9.09 -3.29
C LYS A 105 -0.65 -7.66 -3.02
N PHE A 106 0.18 -7.44 -1.99
CA PHE A 106 0.74 -6.12 -1.70
C PHE A 106 1.69 -5.64 -2.81
N CYS A 107 2.50 -6.53 -3.40
CA CYS A 107 3.32 -6.20 -4.57
C CYS A 107 2.46 -5.74 -5.76
N GLN A 108 1.40 -6.49 -6.10
CA GLN A 108 0.51 -6.16 -7.21
C GLN A 108 -0.21 -4.82 -7.02
N ASN A 109 -0.49 -4.45 -5.77
CA ASN A 109 -1.09 -3.16 -5.42
C ASN A 109 -0.08 -2.00 -5.36
N GLY A 110 1.21 -2.26 -5.61
CA GLY A 110 2.27 -1.25 -5.56
C GLY A 110 2.62 -0.77 -4.15
N HIS A 111 2.29 -1.54 -3.11
CA HIS A 111 2.47 -1.16 -1.70
C HIS A 111 3.93 -0.84 -1.33
N PHE A 112 4.88 -1.56 -1.94
CA PHE A 112 6.31 -1.40 -1.67
C PHE A 112 6.96 -0.26 -2.46
N LYS A 113 6.24 0.36 -3.40
CA LYS A 113 6.79 1.40 -4.28
C LYS A 113 7.11 2.66 -3.48
N GLY A 114 8.40 3.01 -3.40
CA GLY A 114 8.89 4.17 -2.63
C GLY A 114 8.99 3.92 -1.12
N MET A 115 8.77 2.69 -0.66
CA MET A 115 8.84 2.32 0.76
C MET A 115 10.25 2.52 1.30
N GLN A 116 10.40 3.19 2.44
CA GLN A 116 11.71 3.46 3.04
C GLN A 116 12.15 2.34 3.98
N PHE A 117 13.46 2.13 4.08
CA PHE A 117 14.06 1.42 5.20
C PHE A 117 14.16 2.40 6.37
N TYR A 118 13.18 2.38 7.26
CA TYR A 118 13.13 3.32 8.39
C TYR A 118 13.92 2.83 9.60
N ARG A 119 14.42 1.58 9.58
CA ARG A 119 15.27 1.03 10.63
C ARG A 119 16.30 0.08 10.05
N VAL A 120 17.56 0.32 10.41
CA VAL A 120 18.70 -0.51 10.04
C VAL A 120 19.55 -0.74 11.29
N ILE A 121 19.54 -1.96 11.81
CA ILE A 121 20.35 -2.35 12.97
C ILE A 121 21.43 -3.31 12.48
N LYS A 122 22.69 -2.89 12.63
CA LYS A 122 23.86 -3.70 12.25
C LYS A 122 23.85 -5.04 12.97
N HIS A 123 24.26 -6.06 12.24
CA HIS A 123 24.27 -7.48 12.60
C HIS A 123 22.92 -7.98 13.12
N TYR A 124 21.82 -7.38 12.68
CA TYR A 124 20.51 -7.73 13.17
C TYR A 124 19.47 -7.68 12.04
N VAL A 125 18.88 -6.52 11.79
CA VAL A 125 17.73 -6.45 10.88
C VAL A 125 17.62 -5.12 10.17
N ILE A 126 17.20 -5.19 8.92
CA ILE A 126 16.72 -4.08 8.10
C ILE A 126 15.19 -4.19 8.05
N GLN A 127 14.50 -3.10 8.36
CA GLN A 127 13.04 -3.04 8.39
C GLN A 127 12.54 -1.97 7.41
N ALA A 128 11.62 -2.39 6.53
CA ALA A 128 10.93 -1.55 5.57
C ALA A 128 9.42 -1.53 5.86
N GLY A 129 8.77 -0.40 5.65
CA GLY A 129 7.35 -0.22 5.97
C GLY A 129 7.03 1.23 6.33
N GLU A 130 5.87 1.42 6.95
CA GLU A 130 5.46 2.73 7.46
C GLU A 130 6.03 2.96 8.86
N VAL A 131 6.39 4.21 9.18
CA VAL A 131 6.87 4.61 10.51
C VAL A 131 5.69 4.58 11.50
N ASN A 132 5.29 3.39 11.94
CA ASN A 132 4.22 3.23 12.91
C ASN A 132 4.79 3.25 14.34
N SER A 133 4.68 4.43 14.95
CA SER A 133 4.82 4.73 16.38
C SER A 133 6.23 4.72 16.99
N ILE A 134 6.54 5.83 17.66
CA ILE A 134 7.76 6.07 18.46
C ILE A 134 8.01 4.97 19.51
N GLY A 135 6.95 4.33 20.03
CA GLY A 135 7.05 3.28 21.05
C GLY A 135 7.66 1.96 20.56
N ALA A 136 7.49 1.61 19.27
CA ALA A 136 8.17 0.43 18.72
C ALA A 136 9.69 0.67 18.64
N ALA A 137 10.10 1.91 18.32
CA ALA A 137 11.51 2.25 18.17
C ALA A 137 12.31 2.03 19.45
N GLU A 138 11.76 2.36 20.61
CA GLU A 138 12.45 2.20 21.90
C GLU A 138 12.72 0.73 22.25
N GLU A 139 11.75 -0.17 22.01
CA GLU A 139 11.93 -1.61 22.22
C GLU A 139 13.02 -2.19 21.29
N TRP A 140 13.01 -1.79 20.02
CA TRP A 140 14.02 -2.23 19.06
C TRP A 140 15.39 -1.63 19.37
N THR A 141 15.46 -0.40 19.85
CA THR A 141 16.73 0.25 20.20
C THR A 141 17.41 -0.47 21.37
N LEU A 142 16.65 -0.82 22.41
CA LEU A 142 17.16 -1.60 23.54
C LEU A 142 17.65 -2.99 23.10
N ARG A 143 16.92 -3.65 22.20
CA ARG A 143 17.33 -4.97 21.69
C ARG A 143 18.54 -4.91 20.77
N GLY A 144 18.64 -3.92 19.88
CA GLY A 144 19.83 -3.73 19.05
C GLY A 144 21.09 -3.54 19.90
N LYS A 145 20.98 -2.77 20.99
CA LYS A 145 22.09 -2.63 21.97
C LYS A 145 22.45 -3.96 22.63
N HIS A 146 21.45 -4.71 23.11
CA HIS A 146 21.67 -6.00 23.78
C HIS A 146 22.21 -7.09 22.83
N TYR A 147 21.79 -7.10 21.56
CA TYR A 147 22.26 -8.08 20.59
C TYR A 147 23.72 -7.83 20.17
N ASN A 148 24.14 -6.56 20.06
CA ASN A 148 25.55 -6.23 19.85
C ASN A 148 26.46 -6.68 21.00
N GLU A 149 25.90 -7.05 22.16
CA GLU A 149 26.63 -7.43 23.38
C GLU A 149 26.62 -8.96 23.65
N LEU A 150 25.81 -9.77 22.95
CA LEU A 150 25.63 -11.20 23.27
C LEU A 150 26.36 -12.18 22.31
N GLU A 151 26.94 -13.24 22.88
CA GLU A 151 27.50 -14.37 22.12
C GLU A 151 26.42 -15.33 21.55
N LYS A 152 26.69 -15.84 20.35
CA LYS A 152 25.74 -16.41 19.38
C LYS A 152 25.16 -17.77 19.78
N SER A 153 23.83 -17.84 19.93
CA SER A 153 23.05 -19.07 19.79
C SER A 153 22.07 -18.90 18.63
N VAL A 154 22.18 -19.74 17.60
CA VAL A 154 21.62 -19.51 16.26
C VAL A 154 20.39 -20.38 16.01
N LYS A 155 19.27 -19.74 15.61
CA LYS A 155 18.08 -20.43 15.07
C LYS A 155 17.55 -19.83 13.75
N HIS A 156 18.17 -18.77 13.24
CA HIS A 156 17.93 -18.26 11.88
C HIS A 156 19.26 -18.09 11.15
N GLU A 157 19.27 -18.30 9.85
CA GLU A 157 20.42 -17.96 8.99
C GLU A 157 20.33 -16.48 8.59
N ALA A 158 21.46 -15.87 8.22
CA ALA A 158 21.44 -14.52 7.67
C ALA A 158 20.63 -14.48 6.37
N PHE A 159 20.18 -13.28 5.99
CA PHE A 159 19.47 -13.03 4.73
C PHE A 159 18.09 -13.68 4.58
N MET A 160 17.47 -14.05 5.70
CA MET A 160 16.06 -14.42 5.73
C MET A 160 15.16 -13.19 5.61
N VAL A 161 14.08 -13.33 4.86
CA VAL A 161 13.06 -12.30 4.60
C VAL A 161 11.76 -12.67 5.28
N GLY A 162 11.18 -11.73 6.02
CA GLY A 162 9.98 -11.96 6.80
C GLY A 162 9.07 -10.76 6.94
N THR A 163 7.92 -10.98 7.56
CA THR A 163 6.97 -9.94 7.95
C THR A 163 6.60 -10.08 9.43
N SER A 164 6.10 -9.01 10.05
CA SER A 164 5.62 -9.05 11.44
C SER A 164 4.53 -10.10 11.62
N LYS A 165 4.58 -10.89 12.71
CA LYS A 165 3.44 -11.70 13.16
C LYS A 165 2.36 -10.74 13.64
N ALA A 166 1.38 -10.48 12.78
CA ALA A 166 0.40 -9.41 12.94
C ALA A 166 -0.12 -9.24 14.39
N LYS A 167 -0.08 -8.00 14.90
CA LYS A 167 -1.15 -7.52 15.77
C LYS A 167 -2.35 -7.27 14.86
N LYS A 168 -3.49 -7.83 15.22
CA LYS A 168 -4.71 -8.11 14.44
C LYS A 168 -5.39 -6.94 13.68
N ASP A 169 -4.79 -5.75 13.64
CA ASP A 169 -5.37 -4.52 13.05
C ASP A 169 -4.42 -3.73 12.13
N SER A 170 -3.20 -4.23 11.84
CA SER A 170 -2.29 -3.56 10.89
C SER A 170 -2.76 -3.77 9.45
N LYS A 171 -3.11 -2.69 8.75
CA LYS A 171 -3.42 -2.70 7.31
C LYS A 171 -2.17 -2.69 6.41
N ALA A 172 -0.97 -2.63 7.00
CA ALA A 172 0.27 -2.47 6.28
C ALA A 172 1.16 -3.71 6.43
N PHE A 173 1.73 -4.15 5.31
CA PHE A 173 2.75 -5.19 5.26
C PHE A 173 4.12 -4.58 5.53
N GLU A 174 4.75 -4.96 6.64
CA GLU A 174 6.15 -4.62 6.95
C GLU A 174 7.07 -5.71 6.42
N LEU A 175 8.23 -5.30 5.89
CA LEU A 175 9.27 -6.19 5.38
C LEU A 175 10.47 -6.18 6.31
N TYR A 176 10.96 -7.35 6.67
CA TYR A 176 12.18 -7.55 7.44
C TYR A 176 13.19 -8.33 6.62
N ILE A 177 14.45 -7.89 6.64
CA ILE A 177 15.59 -8.62 6.07
C ILE A 177 16.61 -8.78 7.20
N THR A 178 16.93 -10.02 7.55
CA THR A 178 17.95 -10.31 8.58
C THR A 178 19.34 -10.20 7.97
N THR A 179 20.30 -9.65 8.72
CA THR A 179 21.71 -9.54 8.28
C THR A 179 22.64 -10.44 9.09
N ALA A 180 22.13 -11.02 10.17
CA ALA A 180 22.84 -12.03 10.96
C ALA A 180 21.88 -13.10 11.50
N PRO A 181 22.44 -14.23 11.98
CA PRO A 181 21.67 -15.25 12.67
C PRO A 181 21.01 -14.80 13.98
N ILE A 182 19.67 -14.74 14.05
CA ILE A 182 18.96 -14.20 15.22
C ILE A 182 17.89 -15.16 15.73
N SER A 183 18.03 -15.63 16.98
CA SER A 183 17.05 -16.54 17.60
C SER A 183 15.75 -15.84 18.02
N ASP A 184 15.83 -14.61 18.52
CA ASP A 184 14.70 -13.87 19.11
C ASP A 184 13.64 -13.42 18.10
N LEU A 185 14.02 -13.28 16.82
CA LEU A 185 13.12 -12.84 15.75
C LEU A 185 12.06 -13.90 15.40
N ASN A 186 12.34 -15.19 15.66
CA ASN A 186 11.42 -16.31 15.42
C ASN A 186 10.04 -16.08 16.02
N GLU A 187 9.95 -15.45 17.19
CA GLU A 187 8.67 -15.23 17.88
C GLU A 187 7.91 -14.03 17.33
N LYS A 188 8.61 -13.12 16.62
CA LYS A 188 8.08 -11.83 16.18
C LYS A 188 7.82 -11.73 14.68
N ILE A 189 8.54 -12.47 13.85
CA ILE A 189 8.36 -12.45 12.39
C ILE A 189 7.95 -13.81 11.84
N ASN A 190 7.16 -13.79 10.77
CA ASN A 190 6.94 -14.93 9.89
C ASN A 190 7.93 -14.83 8.73
N VAL A 191 8.88 -15.75 8.66
CA VAL A 191 9.82 -15.87 7.54
C VAL A 191 9.07 -16.46 6.35
N PHE A 192 9.11 -15.79 5.20
CA PHE A 192 8.43 -16.23 3.99
C PHE A 192 9.37 -16.32 2.78
N GLY A 193 10.65 -16.02 2.94
CA GLY A 193 11.63 -16.15 1.89
C GLY A 193 13.07 -15.96 2.36
N ARG A 194 14.01 -16.03 1.41
CA ARG A 194 15.43 -15.71 1.62
C ARG A 194 16.00 -14.95 0.45
N VAL A 195 17.00 -14.11 0.70
CA VAL A 195 17.77 -13.51 -0.39
C VAL A 195 18.62 -14.59 -1.04
N VAL A 196 18.61 -14.62 -2.37
CA VAL A 196 19.41 -15.55 -3.20
C VAL A 196 20.39 -14.81 -4.12
N LYS A 197 20.19 -13.50 -4.33
CA LYS A 197 21.14 -12.58 -5.00
C LYS A 197 21.02 -11.19 -4.40
N GLY A 198 22.14 -10.46 -4.36
CA GLY A 198 22.17 -9.10 -3.76
C GLY A 198 22.46 -9.10 -2.27
N GLU A 199 23.12 -10.13 -1.72
CA GLU A 199 23.58 -10.15 -0.33
C GLU A 199 24.53 -8.98 -0.02
N ASP A 200 25.38 -8.62 -0.99
CA ASP A 200 26.26 -7.46 -0.97
C ASP A 200 25.46 -6.14 -0.87
N VAL A 201 24.34 -6.03 -1.59
CA VAL A 201 23.43 -4.87 -1.50
C VAL A 201 22.77 -4.80 -0.12
N VAL A 202 22.37 -5.94 0.44
CA VAL A 202 21.81 -6.01 1.81
C VAL A 202 22.84 -5.52 2.83
N GLN A 203 24.10 -5.96 2.71
CA GLN A 203 25.21 -5.50 3.57
C GLN A 203 25.52 -4.02 3.36
N GLU A 204 25.45 -3.50 2.13
CA GLU A 204 25.63 -2.07 1.88
C GLU A 204 24.53 -1.24 2.56
N ILE A 205 23.28 -1.72 2.53
CA ILE A 205 22.16 -1.09 3.24
C ILE A 205 22.38 -1.16 4.75
N GLU A 206 22.91 -2.27 5.27
CA GLU A 206 23.22 -2.44 6.69
C GLU A 206 24.28 -1.45 7.20
N GLU A 207 25.29 -1.17 6.38
CA GLU A 207 26.45 -0.35 6.78
C GLU A 207 26.20 1.16 6.75
N VAL A 208 25.03 1.61 6.30
CA VAL A 208 24.68 3.03 6.25
C VAL A 208 24.70 3.69 7.63
N ASP A 209 25.02 4.99 7.63
CA ASP A 209 24.97 5.79 8.86
C ASP A 209 23.54 5.92 9.36
N THR A 210 23.32 5.56 10.61
CA THR A 210 22.05 5.69 11.32
C THR A 210 22.14 6.66 12.50
N ASP A 211 21.00 7.15 12.97
CA ASP A 211 20.88 7.92 14.20
C ASP A 211 20.79 7.02 15.46
N GLU A 212 20.57 7.63 16.63
CA GLU A 212 20.44 6.91 17.91
C GLU A 212 19.23 5.95 17.98
N HIS A 213 18.30 6.09 17.04
CA HIS A 213 17.10 5.26 16.90
C HIS A 213 17.22 4.25 15.76
N TYR A 214 18.41 4.09 15.18
CA TYR A 214 18.71 3.21 14.06
C TYR A 214 18.01 3.60 12.75
N VAL A 215 17.61 4.87 12.62
CA VAL A 215 17.01 5.40 11.38
C VAL A 215 18.14 5.85 10.44
N PRO A 216 18.17 5.42 9.17
CA PRO A 216 19.17 5.87 8.22
C PRO A 216 19.16 7.39 8.04
N LYS A 217 20.34 8.02 8.07
CA LYS A 217 20.49 9.48 7.85
C LYS A 217 20.26 9.88 6.40
N SER A 218 20.46 8.95 5.47
CA SER A 218 20.18 9.12 4.05
C SER A 218 18.94 8.31 3.69
N ALA A 219 18.05 8.89 2.87
CA ALA A 219 16.87 8.19 2.38
C ALA A 219 17.28 7.00 1.52
N ILE A 220 16.90 5.80 1.97
CA ILE A 220 17.14 4.53 1.29
C ILE A 220 15.88 3.69 1.37
N GLY A 221 15.57 2.96 0.31
CA GLY A 221 14.30 2.24 0.25
C GLY A 221 14.11 1.40 -0.98
N ILE A 222 12.93 0.78 -1.04
CA ILE A 222 12.42 0.00 -2.15
C ILE A 222 11.76 0.96 -3.13
N MET A 223 12.29 1.02 -4.34
CA MET A 223 11.74 1.77 -5.46
C MET A 223 10.59 1.04 -6.12
N ASP A 224 10.71 -0.28 -6.30
CA ASP A 224 9.68 -1.13 -6.89
C ASP A 224 9.93 -2.62 -6.56
N VAL A 225 8.94 -3.48 -6.80
CA VAL A 225 9.08 -4.93 -6.65
C VAL A 225 8.53 -5.65 -7.88
N THR A 226 9.37 -6.49 -8.49
CA THR A 226 9.00 -7.33 -9.64
C THR A 226 8.80 -8.77 -9.16
N LEU A 227 7.71 -9.41 -9.58
CA LEU A 227 7.42 -10.81 -9.28
C LEU A 227 7.81 -11.69 -10.48
N GLU A 228 8.56 -12.76 -10.23
CA GLU A 228 9.15 -13.61 -11.26
C GLU A 228 8.82 -15.09 -11.04
N GLN A 229 8.71 -15.82 -12.15
CA GLN A 229 8.64 -17.27 -12.21
C GLN A 229 9.90 -17.76 -12.93
N MET A 230 10.69 -18.62 -12.29
CA MET A 230 11.80 -19.32 -12.93
C MET A 230 11.46 -20.79 -13.07
#